data_AF-A0A3E0VA44-F1
#
_entry.id   AF-A0A3E0VA44-F1
#
_cell.length_a   1.000
_cell.length_b   1.000
_cell.length_c   1.000
_cell.angle_alpha   90.00
_cell.angle_beta   90.00
_cell.angle_gamma   90.00
#
_symmetry.space_group_name_H-M   'P 1'
#
loop_
_entity.id
_entity.type
_entity.pdbx_description
1 polymer ?
#
loop_
_entity_poly.entity_id
_entity_poly.type
_entity_poly.pdbx_seq_one_letter_code
_entity_poly.pdbx_strand_id
1 'polypeptide(L)' 'MGRVGSSSDNAAMESFFSLLQKNVLNTRRWNTREELRLAIVVWIETKYNRRRRQRGLGMGLTPNSGH' A
#
# COMPACT_ATOMS: atom_id res chain seq x y z
N MET A 1 -28.41 -3.79 -12.22
CA MET A 1 -27.42 -4.84 -11.91
C MET A 1 -26.07 -4.15 -11.74
N GLY A 2 -25.49 -4.24 -10.53
CA GLY A 2 -24.46 -3.33 -10.02
C GLY A 2 -23.14 -3.36 -10.80
N ARG A 3 -22.48 -2.20 -10.86
CA ARG A 3 -21.21 -1.97 -11.54
C ARG A 3 -20.15 -2.88 -10.93
N VAL A 4 -19.82 -3.98 -11.60
CA VAL A 4 -18.63 -4.77 -11.28
C VAL A 4 -17.45 -3.81 -11.38
N GLY A 5 -16.91 -3.41 -10.22
CA GLY A 5 -15.63 -2.72 -10.18
C GLY A 5 -14.65 -3.55 -11.00
N SER A 6 -14.01 -2.92 -11.98
CA SER A 6 -13.03 -3.58 -12.85
C SER A 6 -12.13 -4.49 -12.00
N SER A 7 -11.86 -5.73 -12.41
CA SER A 7 -11.05 -6.68 -11.64
C SER A 7 -9.71 -6.10 -11.16
N SER A 8 -9.22 -5.06 -11.83
CA SER A 8 -8.06 -4.27 -11.40
C SER A 8 -8.26 -3.49 -10.10
N ASP A 9 -9.44 -2.92 -9.86
CA ASP A 9 -9.78 -2.19 -8.63
C ASP A 9 -9.95 -3.18 -7.46
N ASN A 10 -10.62 -4.30 -7.73
CA ASN A 10 -10.71 -5.41 -6.77
C ASN A 10 -9.33 -5.97 -6.42
N ALA A 11 -8.46 -6.25 -7.40
CA ALA A 11 -7.10 -6.73 -7.15
C ALA A 11 -6.24 -5.72 -6.38
N ALA A 12 -6.40 -4.41 -6.64
CA ALA A 12 -5.72 -3.36 -5.89
C ALA A 12 -6.17 -3.32 -4.42
N MET A 13 -7.48 -3.46 -4.18
CA MET A 13 -8.05 -3.54 -2.83
C MET A 13 -7.61 -4.81 -2.09
N GLU A 14 -7.63 -5.97 -2.75
CA GLU A 14 -7.17 -7.24 -2.17
C GLU A 14 -5.68 -7.20 -1.83
N SER A 15 -4.86 -6.60 -2.70
CA SER A 15 -3.44 -6.41 -2.44
C SER A 15 -3.20 -5.46 -1.27
N PHE A 16 -3.97 -4.38 -1.18
CA PHE A 16 -3.91 -3.44 -0.05
C PHE A 16 -4.23 -4.12 1.28
N PHE A 17 -5.34 -4.88 1.34
CA PHE A 17 -5.76 -5.57 2.56
C PHE A 17 -4.75 -6.66 2.99
N SER A 18 -4.26 -7.44 2.02
CA SER A 18 -3.21 -8.45 2.27
C SER A 18 -1.92 -7.83 2.84
N LEU A 19 -1.50 -6.67 2.30
CA LEU A 19 -0.34 -5.95 2.81
C LEU A 19 -0.58 -5.38 4.21
N LEU A 20 -1.77 -4.84 4.46
CA LEU A 20 -2.15 -4.33 5.78
C LEU A 20 -2.16 -5.44 6.82
N GLN A 21 -2.73 -6.60 6.49
CA GLN A 21 -2.72 -7.76 7.37
C GLN A 21 -1.30 -8.22 7.69
N LYS A 22 -0.46 -8.39 6.67
CA LYS A 22 0.92 -8.87 6.87
C LYS A 22 1.80 -7.91 7.67
N ASN A 23 1.64 -6.60 7.47
CA ASN A 23 2.56 -5.60 8.03
C ASN A 23 2.03 -4.86 9.27
N VAL A 24 0.72 -4.90 9.55
CA VAL A 24 0.12 -4.20 10.70
C VAL A 24 -0.55 -5.21 11.62
N LEU A 25 -1.44 -6.06 11.10
CA LEU A 25 -2.21 -6.97 11.94
C LEU A 25 -1.39 -8.16 12.45
N ASN A 26 -0.48 -8.72 11.64
CA ASN A 26 0.36 -9.85 12.04
C ASN A 26 1.65 -9.42 12.76
N THR A 27 1.95 -8.12 12.86
CA THR A 27 3.20 -7.65 13.45
C THR A 27 3.13 -7.58 14.97
N ARG A 28 1.97 -7.23 15.55
CA ARG A 28 1.75 -7.22 16.99
C ARG A 28 0.27 -7.30 17.32
N ARG A 29 -0.07 -7.75 18.53
CA ARG A 29 -1.44 -7.65 19.05
C ARG A 29 -1.72 -6.22 19.48
N TRP A 30 -2.87 -5.71 19.07
CA TRP A 30 -3.36 -4.38 19.37
C TRP A 30 -4.35 -4.48 20.53
N ASN A 31 -4.12 -3.74 21.62
CA ASN A 31 -4.99 -3.81 22.78
C ASN A 31 -6.22 -2.92 22.62
N THR A 32 -6.07 -1.80 21.91
CA THR A 32 -7.17 -0.87 21.62
C THR A 32 -7.35 -0.64 20.12
N ARG A 33 -8.58 -0.26 19.74
CA ARG A 33 -8.90 0.11 18.36
C ARG A 33 -8.19 1.39 17.92
N GLU A 34 -7.89 2.28 18.86
CA GLU A 34 -7.20 3.54 18.61
C GLU A 34 -5.74 3.31 18.22
N GLU A 35 -5.04 2.42 18.93
CA GLU A 35 -3.67 2.04 18.58
C GLU A 35 -3.60 1.38 17.20
N LEU A 36 -4.56 0.50 16.90
CA LEU A 36 -4.68 -0.10 15.57
C LEU A 36 -4.92 0.97 14.50
N ARG A 37 -5.82 1.92 14.74
CA ARG A 37 -6.11 3.02 13.80
C ARG A 37 -4.86 3.85 13.54
N LEU A 38 -4.15 4.26 14.59
CA LEU A 38 -2.93 5.04 14.46
C LEU A 38 -1.88 4.28 13.65
N ALA A 39 -1.71 2.99 13.91
CA ALA A 39 -0.76 2.16 13.19
C ALA A 39 -1.11 1.95 11.71
N ILE A 40 -2.39 1.81 11.38
CA ILE A 40 -2.86 1.77 9.99
C ILE A 40 -2.48 3.08 9.28
N VAL A 41 -2.80 4.23 9.89
CA VAL A 41 -2.49 5.56 9.31
C VAL A 41 -0.99 5.73 9.11
N VAL A 42 -0.19 5.49 10.17
CA VAL A 42 1.27 5.59 10.11
C VAL A 42 1.85 4.64 9.07
N TRP A 43 1.35 3.41 8.95
CA TRP A 43 1.82 2.47 7.94
C TRP A 43 1.47 2.92 6.52
N ILE A 44 0.28 3.49 6.30
CA ILE A 44 -0.11 4.04 5.00
C ILE A 44 0.83 5.18 4.62
N GLU A 45 1.10 6.11 5.53
CA GLU A 45 1.96 7.27 5.27
C GLU A 45 3.44 6.87 5.05
N THR A 46 3.97 5.99 5.90
CA THR A 46 5.41 5.67 5.90
C THR A 46 5.80 4.54 4.96
N LYS A 47 4.95 3.53 4.77
CA LYS A 47 5.25 2.33 3.97
C LYS A 47 4.51 2.32 2.65
N TYR A 48 3.20 2.52 2.66
CA TYR A 48 2.38 2.43 1.45
C TYR A 48 2.67 3.60 0.49
N ASN A 49 2.61 4.84 0.98
CA ASN A 49 2.90 6.02 0.17
C ASN A 49 4.38 6.10 -0.22
N ARG A 50 5.31 5.67 0.64
CA ARG A 50 6.74 5.57 0.27
C ARG A 50 6.98 4.57 -0.86
N ARG A 51 6.38 3.37 -0.81
CA ARG A 51 6.45 2.37 -1.89
C ARG A 51 5.91 2.93 -3.21
N ARG A 52 4.78 3.66 -3.17
CA ARG A 52 4.20 4.27 -4.37
C ARG A 52 5.08 5.40 -4.92
N ARG A 53 5.62 6.26 -4.05
CA ARG A 53 6.57 7.32 -4.43
C ARG A 53 7.84 6.74 -5.06
N GLN A 54 8.38 5.64 -4.54
CA GLN A 54 9.52 4.94 -5.15
C GLN A 54 9.17 4.33 -6.52
N ARG A 55 7.96 3.78 -6.70
CA ARG A 55 7.47 3.33 -8.02
C ARG A 55 7.34 4.49 -9.02
N GLY A 56 6.91 5.66 -8.58
CA GLY A 56 6.84 6.86 -9.43
C GLY A 56 8.21 7.46 -9.77
N LEU A 57 9.19 7.36 -8.86
CA LEU A 57 10.56 7.84 -9.09
C LEU A 57 11.42 6.88 -9.93
N GLY A 58 11.01 5.61 -10.06
CA GLY A 58 11.66 4.63 -10.95
C GLY A 58 11.21 4.69 -12.41
N MET A 59 10.24 5.54 -12.74
CA MET A 59 9.71 5.74 -14.10
C MET A 59 10.01 7.16 -14.59
N GLY A 60 11.26 7.60 -14.42
CA GLY A 60 11.68 8.97 -14.78
C GLY A 60 13.17 9.29 -14.59
N LEU A 61 14.03 8.30 -14.35
CA LEU A 61 15.48 8.44 -14.49
C LEU A 61 15.98 7.39 -15.46
N THR A 62 15.84 7.72 -16.75
CA THR A 62 16.71 7.20 -17.81
C THR A 62 18.12 7.75 -17.58
N PRO A 63 19.14 6.96 -17.23
CA PRO A 63 20.44 7.21 -17.82
C PRO A 63 20.31 6.79 -19.29
N ASN A 64 20.17 7.78 -20.17
CA ASN A 64 20.40 7.58 -21.59
C ASN A 64 21.89 7.24 -21.78
N SER A 65 22.26 5.98 -21.53
CA SER A 65 23.51 5.40 -22.03
C SER A 65 23.30 5.14 -23.51
N GLY A 66 23.69 6.11 -24.32
CA GLY A 66 23.60 6.06 -25.77
C GLY A 66 24.55 7.06 -26.41
N HIS A 67 25.85 6.89 -26.17
CA HIS A 67 26.97 6.93 -27.14
C HIS A 67 28.28 6.73 -26.36
#